data_AF-E3GFC3-F1
#
_entry.id   AF-E3GFC3-F1
#
_cell.length_a   1.000
_cell.length_b   1.000
_cell.length_c   1.000
_cell.angle_alpha   90.00
_cell.angle_beta   90.00
_cell.angle_gamma   90.00
#
_symmetry.space_group_name_H-M   'P 1'
#
loop_
_entity.id
_entity.type
_entity.pdbx_description
1 polymer ?
#
loop_
_entity_poly.entity_id
_entity_poly.type
_entity_poly.pdbx_seq_one_letter_code
_entity_poly.pdbx_strand_id
1 'polypeptide(L)' 'MKLAKEYQGHYMDIIYSDERIQGIINETGEVVVGLTVGEVIEKFKSQVKAQEQRFAEF' A
#
# COMPACT_ATOMS: atom_id res chain seq x y z
N MET A 1 15.19 -7.32 -0.69
CA MET A 1 14.48 -7.63 0.58
C MET A 1 12.99 -7.40 0.36
N LYS A 2 12.11 -8.22 0.95
CA LYS A 2 10.65 -8.06 0.85
C LYS A 2 10.13 -7.72 2.25
N LEU A 3 9.41 -6.61 2.39
CA LEU A 3 8.81 -6.20 3.67
C LEU A 3 7.29 -6.26 3.52
N ALA A 4 6.64 -7.15 4.26
CA ALA A 4 5.18 -7.20 4.32
C ALA A 4 4.67 -6.19 5.35
N LYS A 5 3.60 -5.47 5.01
CA LYS A 5 2.94 -4.51 5.89
C LYS A 5 1.44 -4.76 5.92
N GLU A 6 0.88 -4.80 7.12
CA GLU A 6 -0.56 -4.89 7.35
C GLU A 6 -1.11 -3.54 7.83
N TYR A 7 -2.32 -3.20 7.36
CA TYR A 7 -3.11 -2.05 7.81
C TYR A 7 -4.61 -2.32 7.64
N GLN A 8 -5.37 -2.30 8.74
CA GLN A 8 -6.83 -2.52 8.75
C GLN A 8 -7.24 -3.84 8.08
N GLY A 9 -6.43 -4.89 8.19
CA GLY A 9 -6.67 -6.17 7.54
C GLY A 9 -6.27 -6.23 6.06
N HIS A 10 -5.78 -5.13 5.49
CA HIS A 10 -5.16 -5.11 4.16
C HIS A 10 -3.66 -5.35 4.25
N TYR A 11 -3.11 -6.07 3.29
CA TYR A 11 -1.72 -6.46 3.23
C TYR A 11 -1.03 -5.85 2.01
N MET A 12 0.17 -5.32 2.22
CA MET A 12 1.01 -4.77 1.16
C MET A 12 2.42 -5.34 1.23
N ASP A 13 2.91 -5.79 0.10
CA ASP A 13 4.27 -6.28 -0.09
C ASP A 13 5.18 -5.18 -0.65
N ILE A 14 6.18 -4.78 0.12
CA ILE A 14 7.14 -3.74 -0.27
C ILE A 14 8.36 -4.38 -0.93
N ILE A 15 8.65 -3.91 -2.13
CA ILE A 15 9.75 -4.28 -3.00
C ILE A 15 10.66 -3.06 -3.14
N TYR A 16 11.95 -3.28 -2.85
CA TYR A 16 13.00 -2.29 -3.05
C TYR A 16 13.60 -2.50 -4.43
N SER A 17 13.49 -1.49 -5.30
CA SER A 17 14.23 -1.40 -6.55
C SER A 17 15.28 -0.29 -6.41
N ASP A 18 16.38 -0.38 -7.16
CA ASP A 18 17.56 0.48 -6.99
C ASP A 18 17.26 1.99 -7.02
N GLU A 19 16.16 2.40 -7.65
CA GLU A 19 15.78 3.81 -7.78
C GLU A 19 14.48 4.17 -7.04
N ARG A 20 13.66 3.19 -6.66
CA ARG A 20 12.30 3.41 -6.11
C ARG A 20 11.84 2.28 -5.20
N ILE A 21 10.96 2.63 -4.28
CA ILE A 21 10.27 1.68 -3.42
C ILE A 21 8.85 1.49 -3.96
N GLN A 22 8.48 0.23 -4.15
CA GLN A 22 7.17 -0.18 -4.64
C GLN A 22 6.46 -0.97 -3.55
N GLY A 23 5.19 -0.71 -3.32
CA GLY A 23 4.31 -1.49 -2.47
C GLY A 23 3.21 -2.10 -3.32
N ILE A 24 3.03 -3.41 -3.29
CA ILE A 24 1.96 -4.11 -4.01
C ILE A 24 0.91 -4.50 -2.99
N ILE A 25 -0.29 -3.97 -3.12
CA ILE A 25 -1.43 -4.33 -2.26
C ILE A 25 -1.92 -5.71 -2.69
N ASN A 26 -1.95 -6.66 -1.77
CA ASN A 26 -2.20 -8.06 -2.07
C ASN A 26 -3.67 -8.32 -2.45
N GLU A 27 -4.61 -7.56 -1.89
CA GLU A 27 -6.04 -7.74 -2.16
C GLU A 27 -6.44 -7.25 -3.55
N THR A 28 -5.88 -6.12 -3.98
CA THR A 28 -6.27 -5.45 -5.24
C THR A 28 -5.25 -5.63 -6.36
N GLY A 29 -4.01 -6.02 -6.03
CA GLY A 29 -2.88 -6.02 -6.95
C GLY A 29 -2.39 -4.61 -7.32
N GLU A 30 -2.90 -3.56 -6.65
CA GLU A 30 -2.50 -2.19 -6.95
C GLU A 30 -1.07 -1.92 -6.51
N VAL A 31 -0.36 -1.12 -7.31
CA VAL A 31 1.04 -0.77 -7.07
C VAL A 31 1.14 0.68 -6.61
N VAL A 32 1.71 0.85 -5.43
CA VAL A 32 2.02 2.14 -4.82
C VAL A 32 3.52 2.40 -4.95
N VAL A 33 3.91 3.52 -5.54
CA VAL A 33 5.34 3.86 -5.74
C VAL A 33 5.72 5.09 -4.92
N GLY A 34 6.91 5.07 -4.31
CA GLY A 34 7.50 6.16 -3.54
C GLY A 34 9.03 6.14 -3.55
N LEU A 35 9.64 7.21 -3.04
CA LEU A 35 11.09 7.30 -2.85
C LEU A 35 11.50 6.67 -1.53
N THR A 36 10.60 6.66 -0.55
CA THR A 36 10.84 6.08 0.79
C THR A 36 9.73 5.11 1.20
N VAL A 37 10.03 4.22 2.14
CA VAL A 37 9.07 3.26 2.72
C VAL A 37 7.92 4.02 3.39
N GLY A 38 8.22 5.13 4.07
CA GLY A 38 7.21 5.96 4.73
C GLY A 38 6.18 6.51 3.73
N GLU A 39 6.63 7.03 2.59
CA GLU A 39 5.72 7.51 1.54
C GLU A 39 4.82 6.40 0.98
N VAL A 40 5.39 5.22 0.74
CA VAL A 40 4.63 4.07 0.24
C VAL A 40 3.58 3.63 1.25
N ILE A 41 3.93 3.60 2.54
CA ILE A 41 2.99 3.25 3.62
C ILE A 41 1.87 4.29 3.76
N GLU A 42 2.19 5.59 3.69
CA GLU A 42 1.17 6.64 3.82
C GLU A 42 0.19 6.62 2.63
N LYS A 43 0.69 6.42 1.42
CA LYS A 43 -0.17 6.24 0.23
C LYS A 43 -1.05 4.99 0.36
N PHE A 44 -0.50 3.87 0.83
CA PHE A 44 -1.25 2.65 1.09
C PHE A 44 -2.40 2.88 2.09
N LYS A 45 -2.12 3.48 3.25
CA LYS A 45 -3.16 3.82 4.24
C LYS A 45 -4.24 4.73 3.65
N SER A 46 -3.83 5.72 2.85
CA SER A 46 -4.77 6.64 2.21
C SER A 46 -5.69 5.94 1.21
N GLN A 47 -5.18 4.96 0.46
CA GLN A 47 -5.98 4.16 -0.46
C GLN A 47 -6.95 3.24 0.28
N VAL A 48 -6.49 2.53 1.31
CA VAL A 48 -7.34 1.66 2.14
C VAL A 48 -8.50 2.47 2.75
N LYS A 49 -8.23 3.64 3.33
CA LYS A 49 -9.27 4.51 3.88
C LYS A 49 -10.26 5.00 2.83
N ALA A 50 -9.79 5.39 1.65
CA ALA A 50 -10.65 5.83 0.57
C ALA A 50 -11.54 4.68 0.05
N GLN A 51 -11.02 3.46 0.05
CA GLN A 51 -11.77 2.27 -0.34
C GLN A 51 -12.83 1.90 0.70
N GLU A 52 -12.51 1.91 2.01
CA GLU A 52 -13.47 1.68 3.09
C GLU A 52 -14.61 2.72 3.08
N GLN A 53 -14.30 3.99 2.84
CA GLN A 53 -15.33 5.04 2.73
C GLN A 53 -16.29 4.80 1.57
N ARG A 54 -15.80 4.28 0.44
CA ARG A 54 -16.63 3.96 -0.72
C ARG A 54 -17.61 2.80 -0.46
N PHE A 55 -17.30 1.92 0.50
CA PHE A 55 -18.19 0.82 0.90
C PHE A 55 -19.17 1.20 2.02
N ALA A 56 -18.91 2.28 2.76
CA ALA A 56 -19.78 2.77 3.83
C ALA A 56 -20.99 3.59 3.33
N GLU A 57 -21.03 3.94 2.05
CA GLU A 57 -22.11 4.71 1.42
C GLU A 57 -23.19 3.84 0.73
N PHE A 58 -23.13 2.50 0.90
CA PHE A 58 -24.15 1.54 0.44
C PHE A 58 -24.85 0.87 1.61
#